data_AF-A0AAW2X3U7-F1
#
_entry.id   AF-A0AAW2X3U7-F1
#
_cell.length_a   1.000
_cell.length_b   1.000
_cell.length_c   1.000
_cell.angle_alpha   90.00
_cell.angle_beta   90.00
_cell.angle_gamma   90.00
#
_symmetry.space_group_name_H-M   'P 1'
#
loop_
_entity.id
_entity.type
_entity.pdbx_description
1 polymer ?
#
loop_
_entity_poly.entity_id
_entity_poly.type
_entity_poly.pdbx_seq_one_letter_code
_entity_poly.pdbx_strand_id
1 'polypeptide(L)' 'MVSFALLVSGDEPTTFHRAIISQEKKEWMGAMVEEMESLQKNHTWELVQLPEGKKVIGCKWVYKKKPAV' A
#
# COMPACT_ATOMS: atom_id res chain seq x y z
N MET A 1 13.37 -3.26 19.97
CA MET A 1 13.00 -2.58 18.71
C MET A 1 13.34 -3.51 17.56
N VAL A 2 12.34 -4.14 16.96
CA VAL A 2 12.55 -4.92 15.73
C VAL A 2 12.57 -3.94 14.57
N SER A 3 13.76 -3.62 14.06
CA SER A 3 13.92 -2.87 12.82
C SER A 3 13.50 -3.79 11.66
N PHE A 4 12.30 -3.57 11.12
CA PHE A 4 11.90 -4.18 9.86
C PHE A 4 12.61 -3.41 8.74
N ALA A 5 13.83 -3.84 8.40
CA ALA A 5 14.54 -3.31 7.25
C ALA A 5 13.82 -3.78 5.98
N LEU A 6 12.94 -2.93 5.46
CA LEU A 6 12.37 -3.10 4.12
C LEU A 6 13.53 -3.01 3.12
N LEU A 7 14.04 -4.16 2.67
CA LEU A 7 14.90 -4.24 1.50
C LEU A 7 14.08 -3.76 0.30
N VAL A 8 14.16 -2.46 0.01
CA VAL A 8 13.63 -1.86 -1.21
C VAL A 8 14.68 -2.14 -2.27
N SER A 9 14.33 -2.99 -3.24
CA SER A 9 15.17 -3.15 -4.43
C SER A 9 15.13 -1.82 -5.18
N GLY A 10 16.24 -1.31 -5.71
CA GLY A 10 16.30 0.03 -6.31
C GLY A 10 15.30 0.29 -7.45
N ASP A 11 14.75 -0.79 -8.00
CA ASP A 11 13.75 -0.82 -9.07
C ASP A 11 12.30 -0.59 -8.59
N GLU A 12 12.02 -0.76 -7.29
CA GLU A 12 10.66 -0.67 -6.75
C GLU A 12 10.23 0.79 -6.52
N PRO A 13 8.97 1.15 -6.86
CA PRO A 13 8.49 2.50 -6.65
C PRO A 13 8.32 2.78 -5.15
N THR A 14 8.91 3.88 -4.69
CA THR A 14 8.81 4.30 -3.28
C THR A 14 7.59 5.17 -2.99
N THR A 15 6.87 5.59 -4.03
CA THR A 15 5.69 6.45 -3.97
C THR A 15 4.65 6.02 -4.98
N PHE A 16 3.39 6.34 -4.70
CA PHE A 16 2.28 6.12 -5.63
C PHE A 16 2.57 6.74 -7.00
N HIS A 17 3.08 7.97 -7.03
CA HIS A 17 3.43 8.65 -8.28
C HIS A 17 4.44 7.85 -9.11
N ARG A 18 5.51 7.33 -8.49
CA ARG A 18 6.49 6.48 -9.18
C ARG A 18 5.86 5.19 -9.70
N ALA A 19 4.93 4.59 -8.95
CA ALA A 19 4.24 3.38 -9.38
C ALA A 19 3.39 3.62 -10.63
N ILE A 20 2.60 4.70 -10.68
CA ILE A 20 1.67 4.96 -11.80
C ILE A 20 2.33 5.48 -13.08
N ILE A 21 3.53 6.07 -12.98
CA ILE A 21 4.32 6.49 -14.16
C ILE A 21 5.28 5.40 -14.64
N SER A 22 5.49 4.34 -13.86
CA SER A 22 6.37 3.24 -14.23
C SER A 22 5.83 2.44 -15.42
N GLN A 23 6.69 1.64 -16.04
CA GLN A 23 6.29 0.72 -17.10
C GLN A 23 5.29 -0.33 -16.59
N GLU A 24 5.40 -0.71 -15.31
CA GLU A 24 4.56 -1.69 -14.61
C GLU A 24 3.30 -1.06 -13.97
N LYS A 25 2.87 0.12 -14.43
CA LYS A 25 1.74 0.85 -13.83
C LYS A 25 0.46 0.02 -13.76
N LYS A 26 0.23 -0.88 -14.72
CA LYS A 26 -1.01 -1.67 -14.79
C LYS A 26 -1.00 -2.72 -13.68
N GLU A 27 0.14 -3.35 -13.46
CA GLU A 27 0.41 -4.35 -12.43
C GLU A 27 0.30 -3.71 -11.05
N TRP A 28 0.92 -2.54 -10.85
CA TRP A 28 0.81 -1.81 -9.59
C TRP A 28 -0.62 -1.36 -9.29
N MET A 29 -1.34 -0.89 -10.29
CA MET A 29 -2.73 -0.45 -10.13
C MET A 29 -3.67 -1.65 -9.89
N GLY A 30 -3.45 -2.77 -10.58
CA GLY A 30 -4.15 -4.02 -10.33
C GLY A 30 -3.95 -4.51 -8.90
N ALA A 31 -2.70 -4.57 -8.43
CA ALA A 31 -2.39 -4.96 -7.06
C ALA A 31 -3.03 -4.03 -6.01
N MET A 32 -3.04 -2.71 -6.25
CA MET A 32 -3.72 -1.77 -5.35
C MET A 32 -5.23 -1.98 -5.30
N VAL A 33 -5.88 -2.28 -6.44
CA VAL A 33 -7.31 -2.59 -6.50
C VAL A 33 -7.59 -3.90 -5.77
N GLU A 34 -6.81 -4.94 -6.02
CA GLU A 34 -6.94 -6.24 -5.34
C GLU A 34 -6.82 -6.12 -3.82
N GLU A 35 -5.86 -5.33 -3.32
CA GLU A 35 -5.72 -5.08 -1.89
C GLU A 35 -6.91 -4.27 -1.32
N MET A 36 -7.40 -3.25 -2.04
CA MET A 36 -8.58 -2.51 -1.60
C MET A 36 -9.82 -3.41 -1.53
N GLU A 37 -10.02 -4.28 -2.51
CA GLU A 37 -11.11 -5.26 -2.49
C GLU A 37 -10.95 -6.28 -1.38
N SER A 38 -9.73 -6.76 -1.11
CA SER A 38 -9.46 -7.74 -0.06
C SER A 38 -9.87 -7.17 1.30
N LEU A 39 -9.54 -5.91 1.54
CA LEU A 39 -9.83 -5.23 2.79
C LEU A 39 -11.33 -4.91 2.92
N GLN A 40 -12.01 -4.58 1.82
CA GLN A 40 -13.49 -4.50 1.78
C GLN A 40 -14.14 -5.85 2.11
N LYS A 41 -13.67 -6.95 1.50
CA LYS A 41 -14.18 -8.32 1.74
C LYS A 41 -13.97 -8.76 3.19
N ASN A 42 -12.90 -8.32 3.82
CA ASN A 42 -12.60 -8.66 5.21
C ASN A 42 -13.54 -7.98 6.22
N HIS A 43 -14.31 -6.94 5.83
CA HIS A 43 -15.21 -6.18 6.72
C HIS A 43 -14.54 -5.73 8.03
N THR A 44 -13.21 -5.53 8.01
CA THR A 44 -12.41 -5.18 9.19
C THR A 44 -12.31 -3.68 9.42
N TRP A 45 -12.89 -2.88 8.53
CA TRP A 45 -12.80 -1.43 8.54
C TRP A 45 -14.09 -0.74 8.09
N GLU A 46 -14.26 0.50 8.53
CA GLU A 46 -15.32 1.39 8.07
C GLU A 46 -14.70 2.76 7.79
N LEU A 47 -15.11 3.39 6.69
CA LEU A 47 -14.70 4.75 6.39
C LEU A 47 -15.54 5.72 7.22
N VAL A 48 -14.95 6.23 8.30
CA VAL A 48 -15.58 7.22 9.19
C VAL A 48 -14.89 8.57 9.08
N GLN A 49 -15.64 9.65 9.33
CA GLN A 49 -15.03 10.98 9.51
C GLN A 49 -14.18 11.00 10.78
N LEU A 50 -13.08 11.75 10.76
CA LEU A 50 -12.20 11.90 11.92
C LEU A 50 -13.00 12.49 13.11
N PRO A 51 -13.17 11.75 14.22
CA PRO A 51 -13.86 12.30 15.38
C PRO A 51 -13.07 13.45 16.00
N GLU A 52 -13.78 14.44 16.52
CA GLU A 52 -13.17 15.61 17.15
C GLU A 52 -12.25 15.20 18.32
N GLY A 53 -11.07 15.81 18.40
CA GLY A 53 -10.10 15.55 19.45
C GLY A 53 -9.34 14.22 19.34
N LYS A 54 -9.49 13.46 18.25
CA LYS A 54 -8.73 12.22 18.02
C LYS A 54 -7.54 12.45 17.07
N LYS A 55 -6.44 11.74 17.33
CA LYS A 55 -5.26 11.71 16.46
C LYS A 55 -5.39 10.56 15.46
N VAL A 56 -5.32 10.87 14.17
CA VAL A 56 -5.29 9.87 13.10
C VAL A 56 -3.99 9.08 13.16
N ILE A 57 -4.08 7.77 13.02
CA ILE A 57 -2.94 6.93 12.69
C ILE A 57 -2.83 6.90 11.17
N GLY A 58 -1.72 7.42 10.64
CA GLY A 58 -1.47 7.39 9.20
C GLY A 58 -1.22 5.96 8.71
N CYS A 59 -1.74 5.63 7.53
CA CYS A 59 -1.35 4.45 6.76
C CYS A 59 -0.56 4.89 5.51
N LYS A 60 0.33 4.03 5.03
CA LYS A 60 1.14 4.29 3.84
C LYS A 60 1.20 3.04 2.97
N TRP A 61 1.09 3.23 1.65
CA TRP A 61 1.34 2.18 0.67
C TRP A 61 2.83 1.84 0.61
N VAL A 62 3.13 0.54 0.65
CA VAL A 62 4.46 -0.02 0.41
C VAL A 62 4.38 -0.89 -0.83
N TYR A 63 5.13 -0.53 -1.86
CA TYR A 63 5.19 -1.29 -3.10
C TYR A 63 6.34 -2.29 -3.04
N LYS A 64 6.03 -3.56 -3.26
CA LYS A 64 7.02 -4.62 -3.25
C LYS A 64 6.64 -5.68 -4.29
N LYS A 65 7.62 -6.08 -5.11
CA LYS A 65 7.47 -7.20 -6.03
C LYS A 65 7.47 -8.49 -5.22
N LYS A 66 6.51 -9.37 -5.48
CA LYS A 66 6.51 -10.71 -4.88
C LYS A 66 7.66 -11.51 -5.52
N PRO A 67 8.57 -12.12 -4.75
CA PRO A 67 9.58 -12.99 -5.32
C PRO A 67 8.88 -14.14 -6.05
N ALA A 68 9.33 -14.45 -7.27
CA ALA A 68 8.91 -15.65 -7.97
C ALA A 68 9.38 -16.87 -7.15
N VAL A 69 8.46 -17.79 -6.88
CA VAL A 69 8.73 -19.06 -6.19
C VAL A 69 8.87 -20.17 -7.21
#